data_AF-A0A176S0C5-F1
#
_entry.id   AF-A0A176S0C5-F1
#
_cell.length_a   1.000
_cell.length_b   1.000
_cell.length_c   1.000
_cell.angle_alpha   90.00
_cell.angle_beta   90.00
_cell.angle_gamma   90.00
#
_symmetry.space_group_name_H-M   'P 1'
#
loop_
_entity.id
_entity.type
_entity.pdbx_description
1 polymer ?
#
loop_
_entity_poly.entity_id
_entity_poly.type
_entity_poly.pdbx_seq_one_letter_code
_entity_poly.pdbx_strand_id
1 'polypeptide(L)' 'MKEQGKNPLQLDSKQPKIPLKDFTETEVRFSSLSRSAPEDAERFLQQAQENVTKRYRHYKQLADLSFTEEK' A
#
# COMPACT_ATOMS: atom_id res chain seq x y z
N MET A 1 8.32 24.90 5.29
CA MET A 1 8.01 23.97 4.18
C MET A 1 6.60 24.15 3.57
N LYS A 2 6.00 25.35 3.65
CA LYS A 2 4.80 25.74 2.88
C LYS A 2 5.10 27.02 2.10
N GLU A 3 6.02 26.96 1.14
CA GLU A 3 6.51 28.20 0.51
C GLU A 3 6.48 28.25 -1.02
N GLN A 4 6.01 27.23 -1.75
CA GLN A 4 6.18 27.25 -3.22
C GLN A 4 5.10 26.53 -4.06
N GLY A 5 3.82 26.52 -3.68
CA GLY A 5 2.79 25.86 -4.52
C GLY A 5 3.10 24.39 -4.86
N LYS A 6 3.93 23.74 -4.02
CA LYS A 6 4.32 22.34 -4.15
C LYS A 6 3.35 21.52 -3.33
N ASN A 7 3.01 20.34 -3.83
CA ASN A 7 2.15 19.40 -3.13
C ASN A 7 2.70 19.12 -1.72
N PRO A 8 1.92 19.29 -0.65
CA PRO A 8 2.38 19.04 0.72
C PRO A 8 2.59 17.54 1.00
N LEU A 9 1.98 16.66 0.22
CA LEU A 9 2.18 15.22 0.33
C LEU A 9 3.42 14.81 -0.48
N GLN A 10 4.41 14.28 0.22
CA GLN A 10 5.58 13.64 -0.39
C GLN A 10 5.51 12.13 -0.14
N LEU A 11 5.62 11.35 -1.21
CA LEU A 11 5.62 9.88 -1.13
C LEU A 11 7.06 9.37 -1.17
N ASP A 12 7.65 9.14 0.01
CA ASP A 12 9.04 8.68 0.14
C ASP A 12 9.24 7.19 -0.17
N SER A 13 8.14 6.44 -0.28
CA SER A 13 8.15 5.01 -0.57
C SER A 13 8.08 4.72 -2.06
N LYS A 14 8.94 3.81 -2.53
CA LYS A 14 8.93 3.30 -3.90
C LYS A 14 7.75 2.34 -4.13
N GLN A 15 7.43 2.09 -5.38
CA GLN A 15 6.43 1.09 -5.75
C GLN A 15 6.78 -0.29 -5.16
N PRO A 16 5.80 -1.04 -4.62
CA PRO A 16 6.01 -2.42 -4.17
C PRO A 16 6.59 -3.27 -5.31
N LYS A 17 7.67 -4.01 -5.02
CA LYS A 17 8.39 -4.82 -6.02
C LYS A 17 8.12 -6.32 -5.91
N ILE A 18 7.62 -6.77 -4.76
CA ILE A 18 7.31 -8.17 -4.50
C ILE A 18 5.82 -8.32 -4.17
N PRO A 19 5.21 -9.48 -4.48
CA PRO A 19 3.91 -9.85 -3.95
C PRO A 19 3.90 -9.79 -2.41
N LEU A 20 2.74 -9.43 -1.86
CA LEU A 20 2.51 -9.43 -0.41
C LEU A 20 2.67 -10.84 0.18
N LYS A 21 2.33 -11.87 -0.61
CA LYS A 21 2.47 -13.28 -0.24
C LYS A 21 3.88 -13.59 0.27
N ASP A 22 4.89 -13.23 -0.51
CA ASP A 22 6.30 -13.49 -0.22
C ASP A 22 6.71 -12.89 1.13
N PHE A 23 6.20 -11.69 1.46
CA PHE A 23 6.41 -11.08 2.78
C PHE A 23 5.66 -11.83 3.88
N THR A 24 4.39 -12.19 3.67
CA THR A 24 3.59 -12.89 4.69
C THR A 24 4.14 -14.28 5.03
N GLU A 25 4.81 -14.95 4.10
CA GLU A 25 5.45 -16.25 4.33
C GLU A 25 6.66 -16.17 5.25
N THR A 26 7.31 -15.01 5.36
CA THR A 26 8.45 -14.79 6.27
C THR A 26 8.05 -14.54 7.73
N GLU A 27 6.75 -14.40 8.00
CA GLU A 27 6.24 -13.80 9.23
C GLU A 27 5.27 -14.76 9.96
N VAL A 28 5.66 -15.21 11.17
CA VAL A 28 4.89 -16.21 11.95
C VAL A 28 3.46 -15.76 12.24
N ARG A 29 3.22 -14.45 12.36
CA ARG A 29 1.89 -13.88 12.65
C ARG A 29 0.81 -14.24 11.60
N PHE A 30 1.20 -14.57 10.37
CA PHE A 30 0.25 -15.02 9.33
C PHE A 30 0.07 -16.54 9.32
N SER A 31 1.03 -17.29 9.85
CA SER A 31 1.08 -18.76 9.78
C SER A 31 -0.07 -19.45 10.53
N SER A 32 -0.62 -18.84 11.58
CA SER A 32 -1.71 -19.43 12.35
C SER A 32 -2.97 -19.61 11.50
N LEU A 33 -3.38 -18.55 10.80
CA LEU A 33 -4.58 -18.55 9.97
C LEU A 33 -4.42 -19.48 8.76
N SER A 34 -3.24 -19.49 8.12
CA SER A 34 -2.97 -20.39 7.00
C SER A 34 -3.07 -21.87 7.38
N ARG A 35 -2.80 -22.23 8.65
CA ARG A 35 -2.94 -23.61 9.15
C ARG A 35 -4.37 -23.95 9.56
N SER A 36 -5.07 -23.03 10.21
CA SER A 36 -6.41 -23.29 10.75
C SER A 36 -7.53 -23.13 9.73
N ALA A 37 -7.35 -22.21 8.75
CA ALA A 37 -8.36 -21.85 7.76
C ALA A 37 -7.68 -21.42 6.44
N PRO A 38 -7.14 -22.38 5.66
CA PRO A 38 -6.34 -22.09 4.47
C PRO A 38 -7.11 -21.34 3.36
N GLU A 39 -8.39 -21.66 3.15
CA GLU A 39 -9.23 -20.99 2.14
C GLU A 39 -9.45 -19.50 2.48
N ASP A 40 -9.74 -19.21 3.75
CA ASP A 40 -9.87 -17.84 4.23
C ASP A 40 -8.54 -17.09 4.18
N ALA A 41 -7.44 -17.75 4.51
CA ALA A 41 -6.10 -17.16 4.42
C ALA A 41 -5.78 -16.73 2.97
N GLU A 42 -6.09 -17.57 1.98
CA GLU A 42 -5.93 -17.22 0.57
C GLU A 42 -6.85 -16.06 0.16
N ARG A 43 -8.13 -16.11 0.54
CA ARG A 43 -9.10 -15.06 0.26
C ARG A 43 -8.70 -13.70 0.84
N PHE A 44 -8.20 -13.68 2.07
CA PHE A 44 -7.72 -12.44 2.70
C PHE A 44 -6.41 -11.96 2.11
N LEU A 45 -5.50 -12.87 1.73
CA LEU A 45 -4.25 -12.50 1.08
C LEU A 45 -4.50 -11.81 -0.27
N GLN A 46 -5.44 -12.31 -1.07
CA GLN A 46 -5.84 -11.67 -2.32
C GLN A 46 -6.40 -10.25 -2.08
N GLN A 47 -7.31 -10.09 -1.12
CA GLN A 47 -7.86 -8.77 -0.76
C GLN A 47 -6.78 -7.82 -0.24
N ALA A 48 -5.86 -8.32 0.60
CA ALA A 48 -4.77 -7.54 1.14
C ALA A 48 -3.80 -7.08 0.04
N GLN A 49 -3.51 -7.95 -0.93
CA GLN A 49 -2.69 -7.61 -2.09
C GLN A 49 -3.34 -6.49 -2.92
N GLU A 50 -4.64 -6.57 -3.19
CA GLU A 50 -5.37 -5.50 -3.87
C GLU A 50 -5.30 -4.19 -3.09
N ASN A 51 -5.48 -4.24 -1.77
CA ASN A 51 -5.44 -3.07 -0.91
C ASN A 51 -4.05 -2.40 -0.92
N VAL A 52 -2.97 -3.18 -0.89
CA VAL A 52 -1.59 -2.65 -1.03
C VAL A 52 -1.45 -1.89 -2.35
N THR A 53 -1.90 -2.48 -3.46
CA THR A 53 -1.81 -1.85 -4.78
C THR A 53 -2.68 -0.59 -4.87
N LYS A 54 -3.92 -0.64 -4.39
CA LYS A 54 -4.87 0.50 -4.38
C LYS A 54 -4.32 1.64 -3.54
N ARG A 55 -3.81 1.35 -2.33
CA ARG A 55 -3.27 2.37 -1.42
C ARG A 55 -2.02 3.05 -1.99
N TYR A 56 -1.10 2.28 -2.58
CA TYR A 56 0.07 2.88 -3.24
C TYR A 56 -0.35 3.81 -4.39
N ARG A 57 -1.25 3.34 -5.27
CA ARG A 57 -1.76 4.15 -6.39
C ARG A 57 -2.43 5.43 -5.89
N HIS A 58 -3.24 5.32 -4.85
CA HIS A 58 -3.94 6.47 -4.27
C HIS A 58 -2.95 7.52 -3.73
N TYR A 59 -1.95 7.12 -2.93
CA TYR A 59 -0.95 8.06 -2.43
C TYR A 59 -0.07 8.63 -3.54
N LYS A 60 0.25 7.83 -4.55
CA LYS A 60 0.98 8.31 -5.72
C LYS A 60 0.17 9.38 -6.47
N GLN A 61 -1.11 9.12 -6.74
CA GLN A 61 -1.99 10.10 -7.36
C GLN A 61 -2.05 11.38 -6.54
N LEU A 62 -2.26 11.28 -5.22
CA LEU A 62 -2.30 12.43 -4.34
C LEU A 62 -1.00 13.22 -4.35
N ALA A 63 0.17 12.56 -4.38
CA ALA A 63 1.47 13.23 -4.41
C ALA A 63 1.77 13.86 -5.78
N ASP A 64 1.22 13.29 -6.86
CA ASP A 64 1.38 13.80 -8.23
C ASP A 64 0.40 14.95 -8.56
N LEU A 65 -0.60 15.23 -7.70
CA LEU A 65 -1.54 16.35 -7.91
C LEU A 65 -0.79 17.69 -7.93
N SER A 66 -1.10 18.53 -8.93
CA SER A 66 -0.64 19.91 -8.98
C SER A 66 -1.37 20.74 -7.92
N PHE A 67 -0.62 21.37 -7.03
CA PHE A 67 -1.19 22.24 -6.00
C PHE A 67 -1.18 23.69 -6.52
N THR A 68 -2.33 24.17 -6.99
CA THR A 68 -2.53 25.59 -7.26
C THR A 68 -3.34 26.15 -6.11
N GLU A 69 -2.74 27.02 -5.28
CA GLU A 69 -3.49 27.75 -4.26
C GLU A 69 -4.46 28.69 -4.99
N GLU A 70 -5.77 28.43 -4.89
CA GLU A 70 -6.76 29.46 -5.18
C GLU A 70 -6.60 30.56 -4.13
N LYS A 71 -6.36 31.77 -4.64
CA LYS A 71 -6.00 32.97 -3.90
C LYS A 71 -7.17 33.54 -3.11
#